data_AF-A0A4V5NHH5-F1
#
_entry.id   AF-A0A4V5NHH5-F1
#
_cell.length_a   1.000
_cell.length_b   1.000
_cell.length_c   1.000
_cell.angle_alpha   90.00
_cell.angle_beta   90.00
_cell.angle_gamma   90.00
#
_symmetry.space_group_name_H-M   'P 1'
#
loop_
_entity.id
_entity.type
_entity.pdbx_description
1 polymer ?
#
loop_
_entity_poly.entity_id
_entity_poly.type
_entity_poly.pdbx_seq_one_letter_code
_entity_poly.pdbx_strand_id
1 'polypeptide(L)' 'MEVFPLFAAAVLAGNAAKLPARDLNSMALTFLGARTLYMALYMTITHDVVAYARTGVYAWSIGLPLVTLWRAGQQAVSV' A
#
# COMPACT_ATOMS: atom_id res chain seq x y z
N MET A 1 6.09 12.09 -1.67
CA MET A 1 4.62 12.07 -1.45
C MET A 1 3.88 11.31 -2.57
N GLU A 2 4.57 10.71 -3.54
CA GLU A 2 3.95 10.20 -4.79
C GLU A 2 3.05 8.98 -4.64
N VAL A 3 3.21 8.21 -3.55
CA VAL A 3 2.47 6.95 -3.36
C VAL A 3 1.13 7.16 -2.62
N PHE A 4 0.87 8.36 -2.09
CA PHE A 4 -0.41 8.65 -1.43
C PHE A 4 -1.61 8.70 -2.39
N PRO A 5 -1.52 9.36 -3.58
CA PRO A 5 -2.58 9.28 -4.58
C PRO A 5 -2.92 7.85 -5.02
N LEU A 6 -1.92 6.97 -5.15
CA LEU A 6 -2.13 5.57 -5.50
C LEU A 6 -2.93 4.81 -4.43
N PHE A 7 -2.62 5.06 -3.16
CA PHE A 7 -3.39 4.53 -2.03
C PHE A 7 -4.84 5.04 -2.02
N ALA A 8 -5.03 6.34 -2.19
CA ALA A 8 -6.36 6.94 -2.25
C ALA A 8 -7.19 6.35 -3.40
N ALA A 9 -6.58 6.20 -4.59
CA ALA A 9 -7.22 5.55 -5.73
C ALA A 9 -7.63 4.10 -5.44
N ALA A 10 -6.76 3.33 -4.80
CA ALA A 10 -7.07 1.94 -4.41
C ALA A 10 -8.22 1.85 -3.39
N VAL A 11 -8.27 2.75 -2.41
CA VAL A 11 -9.37 2.81 -1.44
C VAL A 11 -10.69 3.16 -2.13
N LEU A 12 -10.69 4.19 -2.98
CA LEU A 12 -11.89 4.62 -3.70
C LEU A 12 -12.40 3.53 -4.66
N ALA A 13 -11.50 2.95 -5.47
CA ALA A 13 -11.84 1.88 -6.40
C ALA A 13 -12.34 0.62 -5.67
N GLY A 14 -11.69 0.25 -4.56
CA GLY A 14 -12.11 -0.89 -3.74
C GLY A 14 -13.49 -0.71 -3.12
N ASN A 15 -13.80 0.49 -2.62
CA ASN A 15 -15.14 0.82 -2.12
C ASN A 15 -16.19 0.82 -3.26
N ALA A 16 -15.87 1.39 -4.42
CA ALA A 16 -16.76 1.40 -5.58
C ALA A 16 -17.06 -0.02 -6.09
N ALA A 17 -16.06 -0.90 -6.09
CA ALA A 17 -16.19 -2.31 -6.44
C ALA A 17 -16.79 -3.17 -5.32
N LYS A 18 -17.16 -2.59 -4.16
CA LYS A 18 -17.73 -3.29 -3.00
C LYS A 18 -16.83 -4.41 -2.48
N LEU A 19 -15.51 -4.23 -2.51
CA LEU A 19 -14.58 -5.16 -1.87
C LEU A 19 -14.89 -5.29 -0.36
N PRO A 20 -14.63 -6.44 0.27
CA PRO A 20 -14.85 -6.63 1.69
C PRO A 20 -14.13 -5.55 2.52
N ALA A 21 -14.85 -4.92 3.45
CA ALA A 21 -14.28 -3.89 4.32
C ALA A 21 -13.06 -4.40 5.11
N ARG A 22 -13.04 -5.69 5.46
CA ARG A 22 -11.89 -6.34 6.12
C ARG A 22 -10.63 -6.28 5.26
N ASP A 23 -10.75 -6.48 3.95
CA ASP A 23 -9.61 -6.45 3.04
C ASP A 23 -9.08 -5.03 2.84
N LEU A 24 -9.99 -4.06 2.68
CA LEU A 24 -9.64 -2.64 2.57
C LEU A 24 -8.99 -2.12 3.85
N ASN A 25 -9.52 -2.48 5.02
CA ASN A 25 -8.97 -2.07 6.31
C ASN A 25 -7.61 -2.73 6.57
N SER A 26 -7.44 -4.00 6.21
CA SER A 26 -6.15 -4.69 6.30
C SER A 26 -5.11 -4.05 5.39
N MET A 27 -5.49 -3.72 4.15
CA MET A 27 -4.62 -2.98 3.22
C MET A 27 -4.23 -1.62 3.79
N ALA A 28 -5.19 -0.85 4.31
CA ALA A 28 -4.93 0.47 4.88
C ALA A 28 -4.01 0.42 6.09
N LEU A 29 -4.24 -0.52 7.02
CA LEU A 29 -3.39 -0.73 8.18
C LEU A 29 -1.96 -1.11 7.75
N THR A 30 -1.83 -2.04 6.81
CA THR A 30 -0.52 -2.50 6.32
C THR A 30 0.23 -1.39 5.59
N PHE A 31 -0.47 -0.59 4.77
CA PHE A 31 0.11 0.54 4.06
C PHE A 31 0.61 1.60 5.03
N LEU A 32 -0.21 2.00 6.00
CA LEU A 32 0.17 3.00 7.01
C LEU A 32 1.32 2.47 7.88
N GLY A 33 1.27 1.19 8.29
CA GLY A 33 2.37 0.53 9.01
C GLY A 33 3.67 0.54 8.21
N ALA A 34 3.62 0.23 6.92
CA ALA A 34 4.79 0.26 6.03
C ALA A 34 5.32 1.69 5.85
N ARG A 35 4.46 2.73 5.83
CA ARG A 35 4.91 4.12 5.82
C ARG A 35 5.59 4.53 7.12
N THR A 36 5.03 4.15 8.27
CA THR A 36 5.65 4.41 9.57
C THR A 36 7.00 3.72 9.66
N LEU A 37 7.09 2.46 9.21
CA LEU A 37 8.35 1.72 9.16
C LEU A 37 9.35 2.37 8.19
N TYR A 38 8.91 2.79 7.01
CA TYR A 38 9.76 3.51 6.06
C TYR A 38 10.32 4.79 6.69
N MET A 39 9.49 5.58 7.37
CA MET A 39 9.94 6.81 8.04
C MET A 39 10.88 6.51 9.19
N ALA A 40 10.61 5.46 9.98
CA ALA A 40 11.50 5.02 11.06
C ALA A 40 12.88 4.61 10.52
N LEU A 41 12.93 3.79 9.46
CA LEU A 41 14.16 3.39 8.76
C LEU A 41 14.87 4.57 8.12
N TYR A 42 14.12 5.54 7.60
CA TYR A 42 14.69 6.76 7.04
C TYR A 42 15.36 7.63 8.10
N MET A 43 14.78 7.70 9.31
CA MET A 43 15.30 8.50 10.42
C MET A 43 16.50 7.85 11.16
N THR A 44 16.69 6.53 11.08
CA THR A 44 17.68 5.81 11.92
C THR A 44 19.12 5.69 11.37
N ILE A 45 19.49 6.37 10.27
CA ILE A 45 20.89 6.70 9.85
C ILE A 45 21.89 5.54 9.52
N THR A 46 22.49 5.65 8.32
CA THR A 46 23.76 5.10 7.73
C THR A 46 24.21 3.65 7.95
N HIS A 47 23.55 2.68 7.30
CA HIS A 47 24.20 1.43 6.87
C HIS A 47 23.64 0.99 5.51
N ASP A 48 24.46 0.44 4.62
CA ASP A 48 24.04 -0.01 3.27
C ASP A 48 22.88 -1.03 3.32
N VAL A 49 22.84 -1.86 4.36
CA VAL A 49 21.75 -2.83 4.59
C VAL A 49 20.40 -2.14 4.83
N VAL A 50 20.41 -0.99 5.52
CA VAL A 50 19.19 -0.20 5.78
C VAL A 50 18.69 0.46 4.49
N ALA A 51 19.59 0.77 3.54
CA ALA A 51 19.21 1.27 2.23
C ALA A 51 18.42 0.23 1.42
N TYR A 52 18.81 -1.05 1.46
CA TYR A 52 18.03 -2.13 0.84
C TYR A 52 16.69 -2.36 1.53
N ALA A 53 16.66 -2.32 2.86
CA ALA A 53 15.40 -2.43 3.62
C ALA A 53 14.41 -1.32 3.25
N ARG A 54 14.89 -0.08 3.10
CA ARG A 54 14.07 1.05 2.67
C ARG A 54 13.45 0.83 1.29
N THR A 55 14.22 0.34 0.33
CA THR A 55 13.73 0.01 -1.03
C THR A 55 12.70 -1.12 -0.98
N GLY A 56 12.93 -2.15 -0.17
CA GLY A 56 11.98 -3.24 0.05
C GLY A 56 10.66 -2.75 0.65
N VAL A 57 10.71 -1.94 1.71
CA VAL A 57 9.52 -1.36 2.35
C VAL A 57 8.78 -0.42 1.40
N TYR A 58 9.51 0.32 0.56
CA TYR A 58 8.91 1.17 -0.47
C TYR A 58 8.16 0.34 -1.53
N ALA A 59 8.79 -0.68 -2.09
CA ALA A 59 8.17 -1.58 -3.07
C ALA A 59 6.96 -2.31 -2.48
N TRP A 60 7.06 -2.80 -1.25
CA TRP A 60 5.94 -3.39 -0.50
C TRP A 60 4.78 -2.42 -0.36
N SER A 61 5.07 -1.18 0.06
CA SER A 61 4.05 -0.14 0.25
C SER A 61 3.29 0.18 -1.04
N ILE A 62 3.93 0.09 -2.20
CA ILE A 62 3.29 0.30 -3.52
C ILE A 62 2.54 -0.94 -3.98
N GLY A 63 3.04 -2.14 -3.70
CA GLY A 63 2.41 -3.40 -4.10
C GLY A 63 0.99 -3.55 -3.52
N LEU A 64 0.78 -3.12 -2.27
CA LEU A 64 -0.53 -3.21 -1.60
C LEU A 64 -1.66 -2.50 -2.38
N PRO A 65 -1.58 -1.19 -2.69
CA PRO A 65 -2.64 -0.53 -3.45
C PRO A 65 -2.75 -1.04 -4.89
N LEU A 66 -1.66 -1.48 -5.53
CA LEU A 66 -1.72 -2.09 -6.87
C LEU A 66 -2.52 -3.40 -6.89
N VAL A 67 -2.27 -4.30 -5.92
CA VAL A 67 -3.04 -5.56 -5.79
C VAL A 67 -4.50 -5.25 -5.47
N THR A 68 -4.77 -4.21 -4.69
CA THR A 68 -6.14 -3.84 -4.33
C THR A 68 -6.90 -3.24 -5.52
N LEU A 69 -6.22 -2.44 -6.35
CA LEU A 69 -6.77 -1.97 -7.64
C LEU A 69 -7.06 -3.13 -8.59
N TRP A 70 -6.15 -4.11 -8.67
CA TRP A 70 -6.36 -5.30 -9.47
C TRP A 70 -7.59 -6.10 -9.01
N ARG A 71 -7.71 -6.35 -7.70
CA ARG A 71 -8.87 -7.02 -7.11
C ARG A 71 -10.16 -6.23 -7.33
N ALA A 72 -10.12 -4.91 -7.21
CA ALA A 72 -11.27 -4.05 -7.49
C ALA A 72 -11.71 -4.17 -8.95
N GLY A 73 -10.77 -4.21 -9.90
CA GLY A 73 -11.05 -4.43 -11.32
C GLY A 73 -11.68 -5.80 -11.59
N GLN A 74 -11.14 -6.87 -10.99
CA GLN A 74 -11.72 -8.21 -11.11
C GLN A 74 -13.16 -8.26 -10.57
N GLN A 75 -13.39 -7.68 -9.40
CA GLN A 75 -14.72 -7.62 -8.78
C GLN A 75 -15.70 -6.80 -9.65
N ALA A 76 -15.25 -5.70 -10.24
CA ALA A 76 -16.08 -4.85 -11.09
C ALA A 76 -16.48 -5.50 -12.42
N VAL A 77 -15.64 -6.38 -12.99
CA VAL A 77 -15.95 -7.12 -14.23
C VAL A 77 -16.82 -8.36 -13.96
N SER A 78 -16.80 -8.89 -12.73
CA SER A 78 -17.60 -10.06 -12.33
C SER A 78 -19.07 -9.75 -12.00
N VAL A 79 -19.49 -8.49 -12.11
CA VAL A 79 -20.86 -7.99 -11.89
C VAL A 79 -21.53 -7.76 -13.24
#